data_AF-A0AAW5KFB0-F1
#
_entry.id   AF-A0AAW5KFB0-F1
#
_cell.length_a   1.000
_cell.length_b   1.000
_cell.length_c   1.000
_cell.angle_alpha   90.00
_cell.angle_beta   90.00
_cell.angle_gamma   90.00
#
_symmetry.space_group_name_H-M   'P 1'
#
loop_
_entity.id
_entity.type
_entity.pdbx_description
1 polymer ?
#
loop_
_entity_poly.entity_id
_entity_poly.type
_entity_poly.pdbx_seq_one_letter_code
_entity_poly.pdbx_strand_id
1 'polypeptide(L)'
;INRVGHEASEELAKQRGAFPLFEESILKVGAARRNGTVTTIAPTGTLSIIAGCSSGVEPVFAYFFIRNVMDGTELIEVNPVLKQLLEERGLYSDE
;
A
#
# COMPACT_ATOMS: atom_id res chain seq x y z
N ILE A 1 2.52 -10.95 4.87
CA ILE A 1 1.19 -10.56 4.32
C ILE A 1 0.38 -11.78 3.92
N ASN A 2 0.78 -12.55 2.88
CA ASN A 2 0.03 -13.72 2.40
C ASN A 2 -0.36 -14.73 3.48
N ARG A 3 0.59 -15.17 4.31
CA ARG A 3 0.34 -16.13 5.39
C ARG A 3 -0.80 -15.67 6.32
N VAL A 4 -0.69 -14.44 6.84
CA VAL A 4 -1.68 -13.86 7.77
C VAL A 4 -3.04 -13.67 7.10
N GLY A 5 -3.07 -13.24 5.84
CA GLY A 5 -4.32 -13.11 5.08
C GLY A 5 -5.01 -14.46 4.86
N HIS A 6 -4.24 -15.51 4.56
CA HIS A 6 -4.77 -16.87 4.43
C HIS A 6 -5.30 -17.40 5.76
N GLU A 7 -4.55 -17.27 6.86
CA GLU A 7 -4.98 -17.66 8.21
C GLU A 7 -6.29 -16.96 8.61
N ALA A 8 -6.41 -15.65 8.34
CA ALA A 8 -7.64 -14.91 8.60
C ALA A 8 -8.82 -15.41 7.75
N SER A 9 -8.57 -15.74 6.47
CA SER A 9 -9.59 -16.30 5.58
C SER A 9 -10.04 -17.70 6.01
N GLU A 10 -9.14 -18.49 6.60
CA GLU A 10 -9.43 -19.81 7.17
C GLU A 10 -10.30 -19.69 8.42
N GLU A 11 -10.01 -18.74 9.33
CA GLU A 11 -10.88 -18.49 10.49
C GLU A 11 -12.27 -18.00 10.11
N LEU A 12 -12.38 -17.15 9.08
CA LEU A 12 -13.68 -16.72 8.55
C LEU A 12 -14.46 -17.89 7.93
N ALA A 13 -13.77 -18.86 7.32
CA ALA A 13 -14.41 -20.04 6.75
C ALA A 13 -15.04 -20.92 7.84
N LYS A 14 -14.41 -21.05 9.01
CA LYS A 14 -14.99 -21.80 10.14
C LYS A 14 -16.32 -21.21 10.61
N GLN A 15 -16.48 -19.88 10.50
CA GLN A 15 -17.69 -19.18 10.95
C GLN A 15 -18.76 -19.06 9.86
N ARG A 16 -18.37 -18.96 8.59
CA ARG A 16 -19.27 -18.57 7.48
C ARG A 16 -19.31 -19.56 6.32
N GLY A 17 -18.54 -20.65 6.39
CA GLY A 17 -18.28 -21.56 5.29
C GLY A 17 -17.24 -21.03 4.29
N ALA A 18 -16.67 -21.94 3.50
CA ALA A 18 -15.75 -21.62 2.43
C ALA A 18 -16.41 -20.77 1.32
N PHE A 19 -15.62 -20.20 0.40
CA PHE A 19 -16.19 -19.62 -0.81
C PHE A 19 -16.87 -20.70 -1.68
N PRO A 20 -17.89 -20.35 -2.50
CA PRO A 20 -18.76 -21.35 -3.14
C PRO A 20 -18.06 -22.42 -3.99
N LEU A 21 -17.00 -22.06 -4.70
CA LEU A 21 -16.28 -22.95 -5.63
C LEU A 21 -15.01 -23.57 -5.01
N PHE A 22 -14.91 -23.67 -3.68
CA PHE A 22 -13.69 -24.16 -3.02
C PHE A 22 -13.29 -25.57 -3.47
N GLU A 23 -14.24 -26.50 -3.52
CA GLU A 23 -14.03 -27.91 -3.92
C GLU A 23 -13.62 -28.08 -5.39
N GLU A 24 -13.95 -27.11 -6.24
CA GLU A 24 -13.57 -27.09 -7.66
C GLU A 24 -12.23 -26.38 -7.88
N SER A 25 -11.77 -25.61 -6.89
CA SER A 25 -10.57 -24.80 -6.99
C SER A 25 -9.27 -25.59 -6.77
N ILE A 26 -8.14 -24.98 -7.13
CA ILE A 26 -6.80 -25.48 -6.80
C ILE A 26 -6.52 -25.50 -5.29
N LEU A 27 -7.35 -24.84 -4.48
CA LEU A 27 -7.15 -24.69 -3.03
C LEU A 27 -7.76 -25.83 -2.21
N LYS A 28 -8.54 -26.73 -2.83
CA LYS A 28 -9.27 -27.83 -2.16
C LYS A 28 -8.41 -28.81 -1.35
N VAL A 29 -7.10 -28.84 -1.60
CA VAL A 29 -6.15 -29.70 -0.88
C VAL A 29 -5.74 -29.10 0.47
N GLY A 30 -5.97 -27.80 0.66
CA GLY A 30 -5.63 -27.06 1.87
C GLY A 30 -6.83 -26.86 2.82
N ALA A 31 -6.60 -26.08 3.88
CA ALA A 31 -7.67 -25.65 4.76
C ALA A 31 -8.72 -24.82 4.01
N ALA A 32 -9.99 -25.01 4.36
CA ALA A 32 -11.12 -24.26 3.81
C ALA A 32 -10.91 -22.75 4.01
N ARG A 33 -11.12 -21.96 2.95
CA ARG A 33 -10.95 -20.50 2.96
C ARG A 33 -12.23 -19.78 2.60
N ARG A 34 -12.48 -18.62 3.22
CA ARG A 34 -13.65 -17.80 2.92
C ARG A 34 -13.51 -17.02 1.61
N ASN A 35 -12.28 -16.76 1.16
CA ASN A 35 -11.97 -15.94 0.00
C ASN A 35 -11.15 -16.75 -1.01
N GLY A 36 -11.48 -16.62 -2.30
CA GLY A 36 -10.72 -17.27 -3.38
C GLY A 36 -9.35 -16.62 -3.65
N THR A 37 -9.27 -15.31 -3.45
CA THR A 37 -8.03 -14.52 -3.47
C THR A 37 -8.03 -13.57 -2.27
N VAL A 38 -6.85 -13.25 -1.74
CA VAL A 38 -6.71 -12.43 -0.51
C VAL A 38 -5.83 -11.21 -0.70
N THR A 39 -4.76 -11.32 -1.50
CA THR A 39 -3.76 -10.27 -1.66
C THR A 39 -3.78 -9.74 -3.09
N THR A 40 -3.80 -8.42 -3.24
CA THR A 40 -3.59 -7.72 -4.50
C THR A 40 -2.83 -6.42 -4.23
N ILE A 41 -1.94 -6.03 -5.15
CA ILE A 41 -1.23 -4.75 -5.10
C ILE A 41 -1.89 -3.84 -6.14
N ALA A 42 -2.74 -2.94 -5.66
CA ALA A 42 -3.39 -1.93 -6.49
C ALA A 42 -2.61 -0.60 -6.44
N PRO A 43 -2.82 0.30 -7.42
CA PRO A 43 -2.34 1.68 -7.30
C PRO A 43 -2.89 2.35 -6.05
N THR A 44 -2.04 3.04 -5.29
CA THR A 44 -2.40 3.69 -4.03
C THR A 44 -2.22 5.21 -4.08
N GLY A 45 -2.29 5.82 -5.26
CA GLY A 45 -1.92 7.23 -5.47
C GLY A 45 -2.54 8.23 -4.49
N THR A 46 -3.84 8.16 -4.21
CA THR A 46 -4.46 9.08 -3.23
C THR A 46 -4.15 8.70 -1.78
N LEU A 47 -4.16 7.39 -1.48
CA LEU A 47 -3.91 6.90 -0.12
C LEU A 47 -2.47 7.16 0.33
N SER A 48 -1.51 7.07 -0.59
CA SER A 48 -0.10 7.31 -0.29
C SER A 48 0.18 8.76 0.06
N ILE A 49 -0.59 9.71 -0.50
CA ILE A 49 -0.52 11.14 -0.13
C ILE A 49 -0.99 11.32 1.31
N ILE A 50 -2.14 10.74 1.65
CA ILE A 50 -2.70 10.82 3.02
C ILE A 50 -1.73 10.18 4.03
N ALA A 51 -1.12 9.06 3.66
CA ALA A 51 -0.19 8.34 4.52
C ALA A 51 1.25 8.91 4.51
N GLY A 52 1.56 9.89 3.66
CA GLY A 52 2.90 10.44 3.50
C GLY A 52 3.95 9.40 3.06
N CYS A 53 3.57 8.44 2.21
CA CYS A 53 4.43 7.34 1.76
C CYS A 53 4.49 7.23 0.23
N SER A 54 5.34 6.33 -0.28
CA SER A 54 5.38 6.03 -1.72
C SER A 54 4.09 5.35 -2.19
N SER A 55 3.76 5.52 -3.47
CA SER A 55 2.56 4.92 -4.05
C SER A 55 2.78 3.42 -4.27
N GLY A 56 2.46 2.60 -3.26
CA GLY A 56 2.46 1.14 -3.37
C GLY A 56 3.88 0.59 -3.39
N VAL A 57 4.20 -0.21 -4.41
CA VAL A 57 5.56 -0.79 -4.59
C VAL A 57 6.44 0.03 -5.53
N GLU A 58 5.96 1.19 -5.98
CA GLU A 58 6.68 2.04 -6.92
C GLU A 58 7.89 2.69 -6.25
N PRO A 59 9.04 2.81 -6.96
CA PRO A 59 10.16 3.62 -6.51
C PRO A 59 9.76 5.08 -6.30
N VAL A 60 10.55 5.81 -5.49
CA VAL A 60 10.39 7.27 -5.37
C VAL A 60 10.66 7.90 -6.73
N PHE A 61 9.66 8.56 -7.30
CA PHE A 61 9.76 9.22 -8.60
C PHE A 61 10.75 10.38 -8.58
N ALA A 62 10.65 11.24 -7.57
CA ALA A 62 11.54 12.37 -7.35
C ALA A 62 11.64 12.68 -5.85
N TYR A 63 12.78 13.19 -5.41
CA TYR A 63 12.95 13.66 -4.03
C TYR A 63 12.39 15.06 -3.79
N PHE A 64 12.15 15.81 -4.87
CA PHE A 64 11.53 17.12 -4.86
C PHE A 64 10.64 17.21 -6.10
N PHE A 65 9.39 17.64 -5.92
CA PHE A 65 8.50 17.94 -7.03
C PHE A 65 7.46 18.98 -6.64
N ILE A 66 6.94 19.68 -7.65
CA ILE A 66 5.82 20.61 -7.50
C ILE A 66 4.56 19.89 -7.91
N ARG A 67 3.58 19.85 -7.02
CA ARG A 67 2.25 19.35 -7.31
C ARG A 67 1.31 20.53 -7.59
N ASN A 68 0.74 20.55 -8.79
CA ASN A 68 -0.37 21.44 -9.11
C ASN A 68 -1.63 20.98 -8.39
N VAL A 69 -2.20 21.83 -7.54
CA VAL A 69 -3.52 21.62 -6.93
C VAL A 69 -4.56 22.55 -7.58
N MET A 70 -5.81 22.47 -7.12
CA MET A 70 -6.90 23.30 -7.67
C MET A 70 -6.60 24.79 -7.54
N ASP A 71 -7.16 25.57 -8.45
CA ASP A 71 -7.04 27.04 -8.52
C ASP A 71 -5.61 27.57 -8.75
N GLY A 72 -4.75 26.77 -9.40
CA GLY A 72 -3.40 27.19 -9.77
C GLY A 72 -2.43 27.29 -8.60
N THR A 73 -2.80 26.74 -7.44
CA THR A 73 -1.91 26.68 -6.29
C THR A 73 -0.88 25.56 -6.50
N GLU A 74 0.37 25.83 -6.17
CA GLU A 74 1.47 24.87 -6.24
C GLU A 74 1.83 24.41 -4.83
N LEU A 75 1.90 23.08 -4.62
CA LEU A 75 2.38 22.49 -3.39
C LEU A 75 3.77 21.92 -3.63
N ILE A 76 4.76 22.44 -2.90
CA ILE A 76 6.12 21.91 -2.91
C ILE A 76 6.14 20.64 -2.03
N GLU A 77 6.54 19.53 -2.63
CA GLU A 77 6.73 18.24 -1.96
C GLU A 77 8.22 17.90 -1.94
N VAL A 78 8.79 17.81 -0.74
CA VAL A 78 10.15 17.34 -0.51
C VAL A 78 10.05 15.99 0.20
N ASN A 79 10.78 15.00 -0.28
CA ASN A 79 10.83 13.69 0.35
C ASN A 79 11.29 13.84 1.81
N PRO A 80 10.51 13.33 2.79
CA PRO A 80 10.77 13.59 4.20
C PRO A 80 12.09 12.99 4.69
N VAL A 81 12.49 11.84 4.13
CA VAL A 81 13.76 11.20 4.47
C VAL A 81 14.94 12.03 3.97
N LEU A 82 14.85 12.59 2.76
CA LEU A 82 15.88 13.49 2.26
C LEU A 82 15.96 14.77 3.10
N LYS A 83 14.81 15.41 3.38
CA LYS A 83 14.75 16.63 4.19
C LYS A 83 15.41 16.44 5.55
N GLN A 84 15.01 15.40 6.28
CA GLN A 84 15.59 15.07 7.58
C GLN A 84 17.12 14.91 7.48
N LEU A 85 17.59 14.19 6.47
CA LEU A 85 19.02 13.93 6.30
C LEU A 85 19.83 15.19 5.95
N LEU A 86 19.23 16.14 5.22
CA LEU A 86 19.85 17.42 4.92
C LEU A 86 19.88 18.32 6.17
N GLU A 87 18.80 18.35 6.94
CA GLU A 87 18.71 19.09 8.21
C GLU A 87 19.77 18.59 9.20
N GLU A 88 19.89 17.26 9.38
CA GLU A 88 20.89 16.63 10.23
C GLU A 88 22.34 17.00 9.83
N ARG A 89 22.58 17.29 8.56
CA ARG A 89 23.89 17.67 8.03
C ARG A 89 24.12 19.18 7.95
N GLY A 90 23.13 20.00 8.33
CA GLY A 90 23.18 21.45 8.16
C GLY A 90 23.24 21.89 6.68
N LEU A 91 22.70 21.07 5.78
CA LEU A 91 22.69 21.29 4.32
C LEU A 91 21.30 21.67 3.78
N TYR A 92 20.31 21.84 4.65
CA TYR A 92 18.95 22.24 4.28
C TYR A 92 18.81 23.76 4.34
N SER A 93 18.40 24.38 3.24
CA SER A 93 18.07 25.81 3.12
C SER A 93 16.70 25.98 2.45
N ASP A 94 16.02 27.07 2.78
CA ASP A 94 14.79 27.51 2.08
C ASP A 94 15.10 28.34 0.82
N GLU A 95 16.39 28.66 0.61
CA GLU A 95 16.98 29.26 -0.61
C GLU A 95 17.51 28.17 -1.55
#